data_AF-A0A833AQ37-F1
#
_entry.id   AF-A0A833AQ37-F1
#
_cell.length_a   1.000
_cell.length_b   1.000
_cell.length_c   1.000
_cell.angle_alpha   90.00
_cell.angle_beta   90.00
_cell.angle_gamma   90.00
#
_symmetry.space_group_name_H-M   'P 1'
#
loop_
_entity.id
_entity.type
_entity.pdbx_description
1 polymer ?
#
loop_
_entity_poly.entity_id
_entity_poly.type
_entity_poly.pdbx_seq_one_letter_code
_entity_poly.pdbx_strand_id
1 'polypeptide(L)'
;PKSSIVDRLILDMEKIEVRLNRSTEESERAFLERCLEQLEDEVPLCDVTFSDDEKVILKEISPHSYKPVLKLNSDEEVNSIIEMALKAAGLMFFYTSGPTESHAWRVRKESDIVTCAGAIHSDLARGFIKGDVVSFDDYMKYHNFKDCISKGIAKMVDRDYIVKPGEVIEIRFNV
;
A
#
# COMPACT_ATOMS: atom_id res chain seq x y z
N PRO A 1 30.02 3.08 10.92
CA PRO A 1 29.44 4.34 10.39
C PRO A 1 27.92 4.21 10.31
N LYS A 2 27.16 5.00 11.09
CA LYS A 2 25.71 5.09 10.91
C LYS A 2 25.49 5.72 9.54
N SER A 3 25.18 4.93 8.51
CA SER A 3 24.89 5.48 7.19
C SER A 3 23.66 6.37 7.35
N SER A 4 23.84 7.68 7.18
CA SER A 4 22.72 8.59 7.28
C SER A 4 21.86 8.45 6.01
N ILE A 5 20.59 8.86 6.07
CA ILE A 5 19.73 8.86 4.88
C ILE A 5 20.39 9.64 3.73
N VAL A 6 21.15 10.69 4.05
CA VAL A 6 21.89 11.55 3.13
C VAL A 6 22.86 10.74 2.27
N ASP A 7 23.55 9.75 2.83
CA ASP A 7 24.49 8.91 2.05
C ASP A 7 23.77 8.15 0.93
N ARG A 8 22.51 7.77 1.15
CA ARG A 8 21.69 7.13 0.11
C ARG A 8 21.12 8.12 -0.88
N LEU A 9 20.73 9.32 -0.43
CA LEU A 9 20.23 10.36 -1.31
C LEU A 9 21.34 10.85 -2.26
N ILE A 10 22.59 10.93 -1.79
CA ILE A 10 23.74 11.26 -2.64
C ILE A 10 23.88 10.29 -3.81
N LEU A 11 23.77 8.98 -3.56
CA LEU A 11 23.81 7.97 -4.63
C LEU A 11 22.68 8.14 -5.65
N ASP A 12 21.54 8.67 -5.24
CA ASP A 12 20.42 8.94 -6.14
C ASP A 12 20.61 10.25 -6.91
N MET A 13 21.14 11.29 -6.26
CA MET A 13 21.50 12.56 -6.91
C MET A 13 22.50 12.30 -8.06
N GLU A 14 23.56 11.54 -7.81
CA GLU A 14 24.54 11.16 -8.85
C GLU A 14 23.89 10.45 -10.05
N LYS A 15 22.96 9.52 -9.80
CA LYS A 15 22.23 8.82 -10.87
C LYS A 15 21.36 9.78 -11.69
N ILE A 16 20.68 10.70 -11.02
CA ILE A 16 19.78 11.66 -11.66
C ILE A 16 20.58 12.67 -12.47
N GLU A 17 21.69 13.19 -11.95
CA GLU A 17 22.60 14.09 -12.68
C GLU A 17 23.15 13.44 -13.96
N VAL A 18 23.57 12.16 -13.87
CA VAL A 18 24.05 11.41 -15.05
C VAL A 18 22.96 11.29 -16.11
N ARG A 19 21.69 11.11 -15.72
CA ARG A 19 20.56 11.07 -16.66
C ARG A 19 20.27 12.47 -17.22
N LEU A 20 20.26 13.50 -16.38
CA LEU A 20 19.99 14.88 -16.75
C LEU A 20 20.98 15.39 -17.79
N ASN A 21 22.26 15.04 -17.64
CA ASN A 21 23.32 15.41 -18.59
C ASN A 21 23.18 14.74 -19.97
N ARG A 22 22.43 13.63 -20.06
CA ARG A 22 22.18 12.90 -21.32
C ARG A 22 20.82 13.20 -21.93
N SER A 23 19.91 13.81 -21.17
CA SER A 23 18.57 14.12 -21.62
C SER A 23 18.54 15.39 -22.48
N THR A 24 17.90 15.27 -23.64
CA THR A 24 17.66 16.37 -24.59
C THR A 24 16.23 16.90 -24.54
N GLU A 25 15.32 16.19 -23.88
CA GLU A 25 13.91 16.59 -23.78
C GLU A 25 13.69 17.57 -22.62
N GLU A 26 13.12 18.74 -22.91
CA GLU A 26 12.91 19.79 -21.91
C GLU A 26 12.00 19.34 -20.76
N SER A 27 10.98 18.54 -21.06
CA SER A 27 10.07 17.95 -20.06
C SER A 27 10.78 16.98 -19.11
N GLU A 28 11.62 16.08 -19.65
CA GLU A 28 12.40 15.15 -18.83
C GLU A 28 13.43 15.91 -17.99
N ARG A 29 14.10 16.91 -18.55
CA ARG A 29 15.06 17.75 -17.83
C ARG A 29 14.41 18.47 -16.64
N ALA A 30 13.28 19.14 -16.86
CA ALA A 30 12.53 19.81 -15.79
C ALA A 30 12.09 18.83 -14.69
N PHE A 31 11.68 17.62 -15.07
CA PHE A 31 11.34 16.55 -14.13
C PHE A 31 12.55 16.10 -13.29
N LEU A 32 13.71 15.88 -13.92
CA LEU A 32 14.94 15.44 -13.24
C LEU A 32 15.49 16.54 -12.33
N GLU A 33 15.43 17.80 -12.75
CA GLU A 33 15.79 18.96 -11.93
C GLU A 33 14.90 19.06 -10.69
N ARG A 34 13.57 18.86 -10.84
CA ARG A 34 12.65 18.78 -9.70
C ARG A 34 13.01 17.61 -8.76
N CYS A 35 13.44 16.46 -9.29
CA CYS A 35 13.88 15.36 -8.43
C CYS A 35 15.14 15.71 -7.63
N LEU A 36 16.09 16.44 -8.24
CA LEU A 36 17.30 16.88 -7.54
C LEU A 36 16.96 17.83 -6.40
N GLU A 37 16.10 18.82 -6.64
CA GLU A 37 15.64 19.77 -5.60
C GLU A 37 15.05 19.03 -4.38
N GLN A 38 14.21 18.02 -4.61
CA GLN A 38 13.65 17.22 -3.51
C GLN A 38 14.73 16.43 -2.74
N LEU A 39 15.70 15.85 -3.44
CA LEU A 39 16.79 15.10 -2.80
C LEU A 39 17.73 16.00 -2.00
N GLU A 40 17.99 17.22 -2.48
CA GLU A 40 18.76 18.25 -1.78
C GLU A 40 18.06 18.72 -0.49
N ASP A 41 16.74 18.81 -0.51
CA ASP A 41 15.88 19.07 0.66
C ASP A 41 15.73 17.87 1.61
N GLU A 42 16.53 16.82 1.42
CA GLU A 42 16.49 15.55 2.15
C GLU A 42 15.15 14.78 2.04
N VAL A 43 14.35 15.07 1.00
CA VAL A 43 13.07 14.39 0.73
C VAL A 43 13.32 13.17 -0.17
N PRO A 44 13.05 11.93 0.29
CA PRO A 44 13.19 10.75 -0.55
C PRO A 44 12.12 10.75 -1.66
N LEU A 45 12.47 10.24 -2.84
CA LEU A 45 11.56 10.28 -3.99
C LEU A 45 10.28 9.46 -3.78
N CYS A 46 10.24 8.50 -2.86
CA CYS A 46 9.00 7.79 -2.51
C CYS A 46 7.93 8.68 -1.88
N ASP A 47 8.31 9.85 -1.35
CA ASP A 47 7.41 10.82 -0.72
C ASP A 47 6.95 11.93 -1.69
N VAL A 48 7.44 11.89 -2.93
CA VAL A 48 7.11 12.84 -4.00
C VAL A 48 6.02 12.26 -4.91
N THR A 49 5.08 13.10 -5.35
CA THR A 49 4.04 12.69 -6.30
C THR A 49 4.56 12.83 -7.72
N PHE A 50 4.41 11.75 -8.51
CA PHE A 50 4.82 11.70 -9.91
C PHE A 50 3.66 11.33 -10.83
N SER A 51 3.69 11.84 -12.06
CA SER A 51 2.82 11.39 -13.15
C SER A 51 3.18 9.95 -13.57
N ASP A 52 2.29 9.29 -14.32
CA ASP A 52 2.56 7.92 -14.75
C ASP A 52 3.75 7.82 -15.72
N ASP A 53 3.97 8.85 -16.55
CA ASP A 53 5.13 8.93 -17.44
C ASP A 53 6.43 9.10 -16.64
N GLU A 54 6.43 9.97 -15.63
CA GLU A 54 7.58 10.18 -14.74
C GLU A 54 7.95 8.90 -13.96
N LYS A 55 6.93 8.13 -13.52
CA LYS A 55 7.16 6.83 -12.85
C LYS A 55 7.84 5.82 -13.75
N VAL A 56 7.64 5.86 -15.07
CA VAL A 56 8.35 4.99 -16.02
C VAL A 56 9.84 5.33 -16.01
N ILE A 57 10.17 6.61 -16.11
CA ILE A 57 11.56 7.10 -16.09
C ILE A 57 12.24 6.73 -14.76
N LEU A 58 11.57 6.91 -13.62
CA LEU A 58 12.11 6.52 -12.30
C LEU A 58 12.35 5.01 -12.18
N LYS A 59 11.52 4.17 -12.80
CA LYS A 59 11.76 2.72 -12.83
C LYS A 59 13.04 2.39 -13.61
N GLU A 60 13.30 3.10 -14.71
CA GLU A 60 14.52 2.90 -15.49
C GLU A 60 15.77 3.37 -14.75
N ILE A 61 15.73 4.55 -14.14
CA ILE A 61 16.85 5.09 -13.33
C ILE A 61 17.06 4.23 -12.06
N SER A 62 15.98 3.66 -11.52
CA SER A 62 15.96 2.90 -10.26
C SER A 62 16.73 3.58 -9.11
N PRO A 63 16.35 4.81 -8.71
CA PRO A 63 16.88 5.43 -7.50
C PRO A 63 16.43 4.64 -6.27
N HIS A 64 17.27 4.60 -5.25
CA HIS A 64 17.04 3.83 -4.03
C HIS A 64 15.90 4.42 -3.19
N SER A 65 15.83 5.75 -3.11
CA SER A 65 14.83 6.52 -2.40
C SER A 65 13.45 6.52 -3.06
N TYR A 66 13.32 6.01 -4.29
CA TYR A 66 12.01 5.79 -4.92
C TYR A 66 11.29 4.57 -4.36
N LYS A 67 12.03 3.64 -3.76
CA LYS A 67 11.43 2.58 -2.94
C LYS A 67 11.15 3.14 -1.54
N PRO A 68 10.09 2.69 -0.85
CA PRO A 68 9.82 3.13 0.51
C PRO A 68 11.05 2.97 1.41
N VAL A 69 11.49 4.07 2.04
CA VAL A 69 12.62 4.10 2.97
C VAL A 69 12.10 4.36 4.38
N LEU A 70 12.55 3.55 5.34
CA LEU A 70 12.28 3.80 6.76
C LEU A 70 13.56 4.22 7.45
N LYS A 71 13.48 5.34 8.17
CA LYS A 71 14.50 5.74 9.13
C LYS A 71 14.16 5.12 10.47
N LEU A 72 15.07 4.32 10.99
CA LEU A 72 14.94 3.65 12.28
C LEU A 72 15.87 4.29 13.32
N ASN A 73 15.36 4.48 14.52
CA ASN A 73 16.11 4.80 15.73
C ASN A 73 16.59 3.49 16.40
N SER A 74 17.54 3.62 17.34
CA SER A 74 18.21 2.45 17.93
C SER A 74 17.34 1.60 18.87
N ASP A 75 16.16 2.10 19.25
CA ASP A 75 15.32 1.61 20.34
C ASP A 75 13.90 1.23 19.91
N GLU A 76 13.65 1.06 18.61
CA GLU A 76 12.33 0.66 18.11
C GLU A 76 12.06 -0.84 18.28
N GLU A 77 10.86 -1.16 18.74
CA GLU A 77 10.38 -2.53 18.83
C GLU A 77 10.06 -3.12 17.45
N VAL A 78 10.28 -4.43 17.29
CA VAL A 78 10.09 -5.15 16.02
C VAL A 78 8.69 -4.95 15.44
N ASN A 79 7.63 -4.96 16.28
CA ASN A 79 6.26 -4.77 15.82
C ASN A 79 6.04 -3.35 15.27
N SER A 80 6.61 -2.33 15.92
CA SER A 80 6.57 -0.95 15.42
C SER A 80 7.25 -0.83 14.07
N ILE A 81 8.40 -1.49 13.89
CA ILE A 81 9.13 -1.49 12.60
C ILE A 81 8.28 -2.13 11.50
N ILE A 82 7.60 -3.25 11.80
CA ILE A 82 6.72 -3.94 10.85
C ILE A 82 5.54 -3.04 10.45
N GLU A 83 4.89 -2.39 11.42
CA GLU A 83 3.78 -1.47 11.16
C GLU A 83 4.21 -0.27 10.31
N MET A 84 5.35 0.33 10.62
CA MET A 84 5.94 1.42 9.82
C MET A 84 6.22 0.95 8.39
N ALA A 85 6.77 -0.25 8.21
CA ALA A 85 7.07 -0.81 6.89
C ALA A 85 5.80 -1.07 6.07
N LEU A 86 4.77 -1.65 6.68
CA LEU A 86 3.48 -1.88 6.02
C LEU A 86 2.83 -0.55 5.63
N LYS A 87 2.90 0.46 6.51
CA LYS A 87 2.37 1.80 6.25
C LYS A 87 3.09 2.46 5.07
N ALA A 88 4.42 2.46 5.07
CA ALA A 88 5.24 3.06 4.01
C ALA A 88 5.09 2.31 2.67
N ALA A 89 4.87 0.99 2.71
CA ALA A 89 4.56 0.20 1.52
C ALA A 89 3.11 0.40 1.01
N GLY A 90 2.27 1.19 1.69
CA GLY A 90 0.87 1.37 1.32
C GLY A 90 0.08 0.06 1.37
N LEU A 91 0.40 -0.83 2.29
CA LEU A 91 -0.26 -2.12 2.47
C LEU A 91 -1.21 -2.06 3.66
N MET A 92 -2.27 -2.86 3.58
CA MET A 92 -3.20 -3.11 4.68
C MET A 92 -3.58 -4.58 4.73
N PHE A 93 -4.19 -4.98 5.84
CA PHE A 93 -4.81 -6.28 5.99
C PHE A 93 -6.31 -6.12 6.17
N PHE A 94 -7.07 -7.04 5.60
CA PHE A 94 -8.44 -7.34 5.99
C PHE A 94 -8.49 -8.80 6.47
N TYR A 95 -9.61 -9.21 7.04
CA TYR A 95 -9.75 -10.54 7.62
C TYR A 95 -10.93 -11.31 7.04
N THR A 96 -10.78 -12.63 7.01
CA THR A 96 -11.91 -13.57 6.91
C THR A 96 -11.89 -14.43 8.15
N SER A 97 -13.03 -14.69 8.76
CA SER A 97 -13.11 -15.51 9.96
C SER A 97 -14.36 -16.38 9.95
N GLY A 98 -14.15 -17.69 10.11
CA GLY A 98 -15.17 -18.71 10.23
C GLY A 98 -14.86 -19.67 11.39
N PRO A 99 -15.70 -20.70 11.60
CA PRO A 99 -15.57 -21.59 12.75
C PRO A 99 -14.25 -22.38 12.80
N THR A 100 -13.66 -22.68 11.64
CA THR A 100 -12.46 -23.52 11.52
C THR A 100 -11.19 -22.74 11.24
N GLU A 101 -11.31 -21.56 10.63
CA GLU A 101 -10.15 -20.79 10.18
C GLU A 101 -10.38 -19.29 10.28
N SER A 102 -9.30 -18.56 10.49
CA SER A 102 -9.25 -17.11 10.38
C SER A 102 -7.97 -16.75 9.65
N HIS A 103 -8.08 -15.84 8.68
CA HIS A 103 -6.97 -15.45 7.82
C HIS A 103 -6.85 -13.93 7.74
N ALA A 104 -5.61 -13.47 7.69
CA ALA A 104 -5.26 -12.09 7.40
C ALA A 104 -4.78 -11.99 5.95
N TRP A 105 -5.49 -11.19 5.15
CA TRP A 105 -5.23 -11.05 3.73
C TRP A 105 -4.58 -9.70 3.46
N ARG A 106 -3.40 -9.73 2.86
CA ARG A 106 -2.61 -8.54 2.53
C ARG A 106 -3.05 -7.97 1.18
N VAL A 107 -3.42 -6.69 1.15
CA VAL A 107 -3.73 -5.94 -0.09
C VAL A 107 -3.14 -4.53 -0.03
N ARG A 108 -3.18 -3.80 -1.15
CA ARG A 108 -2.88 -2.36 -1.15
C ARG A 108 -3.97 -1.62 -0.37
N LYS A 109 -3.60 -0.54 0.32
CA LYS A 109 -4.57 0.42 0.85
C LYS A 109 -5.47 0.93 -0.27
N GLU A 110 -6.69 1.30 0.10
CA GLU A 110 -7.72 1.75 -0.84
C GLU A 110 -8.12 0.70 -1.90
N SER A 111 -7.89 -0.59 -1.64
CA SER A 111 -8.37 -1.65 -2.53
C SER A 111 -9.88 -1.83 -2.39
N ASP A 112 -10.58 -1.95 -3.52
CA ASP A 112 -11.99 -2.29 -3.55
C ASP A 112 -12.25 -3.73 -3.09
N ILE A 113 -13.51 -4.04 -2.76
CA ILE A 113 -13.89 -5.35 -2.22
C ILE A 113 -13.73 -6.49 -3.24
N VAL A 114 -13.81 -6.23 -4.55
CA VAL A 114 -13.58 -7.26 -5.58
C VAL A 114 -12.10 -7.62 -5.66
N THR A 115 -11.23 -6.61 -5.57
CA THR A 115 -9.77 -6.80 -5.44
C THR A 115 -9.45 -7.60 -4.17
N CYS A 116 -10.11 -7.30 -3.05
CA CYS A 116 -9.98 -8.08 -1.81
C CYS A 116 -10.47 -9.53 -1.99
N ALA A 117 -11.61 -9.75 -2.65
CA ALA A 117 -12.09 -11.09 -2.98
C ALA A 117 -11.07 -11.87 -3.84
N GLY A 118 -10.42 -11.21 -4.79
CA GLY A 118 -9.38 -11.80 -5.63
C GLY A 118 -8.12 -12.19 -4.86
N ALA A 119 -7.80 -11.47 -3.78
CA ALA A 119 -6.70 -11.83 -2.87
C ALA A 119 -6.98 -13.15 -2.13
N ILE A 120 -8.25 -13.44 -1.83
CA ILE A 120 -8.69 -14.71 -1.25
C ILE A 120 -8.60 -15.82 -2.30
N HIS A 121 -9.26 -15.63 -3.45
CA HIS A 121 -9.22 -16.55 -4.59
C HIS A 121 -9.71 -15.87 -5.87
N SER A 122 -9.12 -16.19 -7.03
CA SER A 122 -9.47 -15.57 -8.31
C SER A 122 -10.93 -15.83 -8.74
N ASP A 123 -11.48 -17.00 -8.41
CA ASP A 123 -12.90 -17.33 -8.65
C ASP A 123 -13.87 -16.40 -7.90
N LEU A 124 -13.52 -15.97 -6.68
CA LEU A 124 -14.37 -15.09 -5.89
C LEU A 124 -14.51 -13.70 -6.54
N ALA A 125 -13.41 -13.17 -7.09
CA ALA A 125 -13.44 -11.92 -7.83
C ALA A 125 -14.26 -12.03 -9.13
N ARG A 126 -14.08 -13.12 -9.88
CA ARG A 126 -14.83 -13.36 -11.13
C ARG A 126 -16.33 -13.51 -10.87
N GLY A 127 -16.68 -14.31 -9.87
CA GLY A 127 -18.06 -14.61 -9.51
C GLY A 127 -18.71 -13.62 -8.56
N PHE A 128 -18.03 -12.51 -8.19
CA PHE A 128 -18.50 -11.60 -7.15
C PHE A 128 -19.92 -11.08 -7.43
N ILE A 129 -20.81 -11.23 -6.44
CA ILE A 129 -22.17 -10.68 -6.44
C ILE A 129 -22.21 -9.47 -5.51
N LYS A 130 -21.88 -9.69 -4.23
CA LYS A 130 -21.90 -8.69 -3.15
C LYS A 130 -20.92 -9.10 -2.05
N GLY A 131 -20.56 -8.17 -1.18
CA GLY A 131 -19.85 -8.48 0.06
C GLY A 131 -20.57 -7.91 1.28
N ASP A 132 -20.34 -8.54 2.42
CA ASP A 132 -20.70 -8.01 3.73
C ASP A 132 -19.41 -7.68 4.46
N VAL A 133 -19.32 -6.47 5.04
CA VAL A 133 -18.15 -5.97 5.78
C VAL A 133 -18.54 -5.64 7.22
N VAL A 134 -17.61 -5.81 8.16
CA VAL A 134 -17.78 -5.37 9.55
C VAL A 134 -16.43 -4.93 10.11
N SER A 135 -16.43 -3.86 10.91
CA SER A 135 -15.21 -3.41 11.59
C SER A 135 -14.72 -4.50 12.56
N PHE A 136 -13.41 -4.62 12.78
CA PHE A 136 -12.88 -5.55 13.77
C PHE A 136 -13.49 -5.31 15.16
N ASP A 137 -13.55 -4.04 15.59
CA ASP A 137 -14.07 -3.66 16.90
C ASP A 137 -15.52 -4.07 17.09
N ASP A 138 -16.34 -3.98 16.04
CA ASP A 138 -17.72 -4.45 16.11
C ASP A 138 -17.80 -5.97 16.03
N TYR A 139 -17.03 -6.62 15.15
CA TYR A 139 -16.99 -8.08 15.03
C TYR A 139 -16.70 -8.76 16.38
N MET A 140 -15.76 -8.22 17.14
CA MET A 140 -15.38 -8.76 18.45
C MET A 140 -16.47 -8.66 19.53
N LYS A 141 -17.52 -7.86 19.31
CA LYS A 141 -18.68 -7.75 20.22
C LYS A 141 -19.75 -8.82 19.96
N TYR A 142 -19.62 -9.60 18.87
CA TYR A 142 -20.59 -10.59 18.43
C TYR A 142 -19.97 -11.98 18.32
N HIS A 143 -20.81 -13.01 18.25
CA HIS A 143 -20.32 -14.39 18.32
C HIS A 143 -19.66 -14.87 17.02
N ASN A 144 -20.13 -14.39 15.87
CA ASN A 144 -19.62 -14.73 14.55
C ASN A 144 -20.19 -13.76 13.50
N PHE A 145 -19.78 -13.93 12.25
CA PHE A 145 -20.21 -13.07 11.14
C PHE A 145 -21.73 -13.12 10.90
N LYS A 146 -22.35 -14.30 11.00
CA LYS A 146 -23.80 -14.46 10.82
C LYS A 146 -24.60 -13.69 11.88
N ASP A 147 -24.10 -13.64 13.11
CA ASP A 147 -24.68 -12.83 14.19
C ASP A 147 -24.54 -11.31 13.90
N CYS A 148 -23.43 -10.89 13.29
CA CYS A 148 -23.27 -9.50 12.83
C CYS A 148 -24.29 -9.13 11.74
N ILE A 149 -24.55 -10.04 10.79
CA ILE A 149 -25.56 -9.85 9.74
C ILE A 149 -26.97 -9.78 10.34
N SER A 150 -27.34 -10.73 11.20
CA SER A 150 -28.69 -10.80 11.77
C SER A 150 -29.03 -9.60 12.65
N LYS A 151 -28.02 -9.01 13.31
CA LYS A 151 -28.15 -7.81 14.15
C LYS A 151 -27.99 -6.50 13.35
N GLY A 152 -27.79 -6.56 12.04
CA GLY A 152 -27.70 -5.39 11.16
C GLY A 152 -26.42 -4.58 11.35
N ILE A 153 -25.37 -5.18 11.93
CA ILE A 153 -24.08 -4.53 12.15
C ILE A 153 -23.16 -4.71 10.95
N ALA A 154 -23.25 -5.85 10.28
CA ALA A 154 -22.56 -6.05 9.02
C ALA A 154 -23.20 -5.16 7.95
N LYS A 155 -22.36 -4.44 7.20
CA LYS A 155 -22.76 -3.58 6.10
C LYS A 155 -22.63 -4.36 4.79
N MET A 156 -23.74 -4.48 4.07
CA MET A 156 -23.72 -5.00 2.71
C MET A 156 -23.18 -3.93 1.75
N VAL A 157 -22.24 -4.31 0.89
CA VAL A 157 -21.55 -3.40 -0.01
C VAL A 157 -21.50 -3.95 -1.44
N ASP A 158 -21.43 -3.02 -2.38
CA ASP A 158 -21.28 -3.30 -3.81
C ASP A 158 -19.81 -3.27 -4.24
N ARG A 159 -19.56 -3.49 -5.54
CA ARG A 159 -18.23 -3.76 -6.10
C ARG A 159 -17.21 -2.64 -5.90
N ASP A 160 -17.67 -1.40 -5.83
CA ASP A 160 -16.86 -0.18 -5.71
C ASP A 160 -16.51 0.18 -4.27
N TYR A 161 -16.96 -0.60 -3.29
CA TYR A 161 -16.66 -0.32 -1.90
C TYR A 161 -15.18 -0.51 -1.60
N ILE A 162 -14.57 0.56 -1.10
CA ILE A 162 -13.20 0.55 -0.60
C ILE A 162 -13.18 -0.07 0.79
N VAL A 163 -12.52 -1.22 0.90
CA VAL A 163 -12.38 -1.95 2.17
C VAL A 163 -11.47 -1.15 3.10
N LYS A 164 -11.85 -1.06 4.37
CA LYS A 164 -11.03 -0.37 5.37
C LYS A 164 -10.05 -1.34 6.03
N PRO A 165 -8.87 -0.85 6.46
CA PRO A 165 -7.92 -1.68 7.20
C PRO A 165 -8.60 -2.34 8.42
N GLY A 166 -8.40 -3.65 8.53
CA GLY A 166 -8.90 -4.46 9.63
C GLY A 166 -10.37 -4.87 9.55
N GLU A 167 -11.10 -4.53 8.48
CA GLU A 167 -12.45 -5.05 8.30
C GLU A 167 -12.43 -6.58 8.14
N VAL A 168 -13.42 -7.24 8.74
CA VAL A 168 -13.74 -8.64 8.47
C VAL A 168 -14.75 -8.67 7.32
N ILE A 169 -14.54 -9.53 6.33
CA ILE A 169 -15.39 -9.63 5.14
C ILE A 169 -15.89 -11.04 4.87
N GLU A 170 -17.11 -11.11 4.35
CA GLU A 170 -17.72 -12.31 3.77
C GLU A 170 -18.19 -12.00 2.34
N ILE A 171 -17.80 -12.84 1.37
CA ILE A 171 -18.04 -12.60 -0.06
C ILE A 171 -19.16 -13.53 -0.56
N ARG A 172 -20.16 -12.96 -1.22
CA ARG A 172 -21.19 -13.70 -1.96
C ARG A 172 -20.79 -13.77 -3.42
N PHE A 173 -20.70 -14.97 -3.96
CA PHE A 173 -20.25 -15.20 -5.33
C PHE A 173 -21.03 -16.34 -5.99
N ASN A 174 -21.03 -16.37 -7.32
CA ASN A 174 -21.52 -17.48 -8.13
C ASN A 174 -20.60 -17.67 -9.33
N VAL A 175 -20.22 -18.91 -9.62
CA VAL A 175 -19.27 -19.29 -10.67
C VAL A 175 -19.92 -20.27 -11.63
#